data_AF-A0A2S8NU17-F1
#
_entry.id   AF-A0A2S8NU17-F1
#
_cell.length_a   1.000
_cell.length_b   1.000
_cell.length_c   1.000
_cell.angle_alpha   90.00
_cell.angle_beta   90.00
_cell.angle_gamma   90.00
#
_symmetry.space_group_name_H-M   'P 1'
#
loop_
_entity.id
_entity.type
_entity.pdbx_description
1 polymer ?
#
loop_
_entity_poly.entity_id
_entity_poly.type
_entity_poly.pdbx_seq_one_letter_code
_entity_poly.pdbx_strand_id
1 'polypeptide(L)'
;MALKNVKYVLINEENEPIKNEDGSLDIKTAEIILENTAEVEEFNASNLENSNQQINELQTKNTELTSQIKQQTLQLKQIEVIDFINSNEEFKNVLLKSYDINDDNDDIEIIKTQLQSVYDELIKVQTVNTGVEYQKQKKNKTIF
;
A
#
# COMPACT_ATOMS: atom_id res chain seq x y z
N MET A 1 -19.73 -3.33 31.76
CA MET A 1 -19.88 -2.21 32.70
C MET A 1 -20.64 -2.71 33.91
N ALA A 2 -20.04 -2.71 35.10
CA ALA A 2 -20.69 -3.18 36.31
C ALA A 2 -20.76 -2.03 37.32
N LEU A 3 -21.96 -1.71 37.78
CA LEU A 3 -22.16 -0.80 38.90
C LEU A 3 -22.03 -1.57 40.21
N LYS A 4 -21.18 -1.08 41.12
CA LYS A 4 -21.07 -1.60 42.48
C LYS A 4 -21.28 -0.50 43.49
N ASN A 5 -22.14 -0.77 44.47
CA ASN A 5 -22.28 0.05 45.66
C ASN A 5 -21.22 -0.37 46.68
N VAL A 6 -20.32 0.54 47.03
CA VAL A 6 -19.33 0.33 48.08
C VAL A 6 -19.76 1.10 49.32
N LYS A 7 -19.82 0.38 50.45
CA LYS A 7 -20.07 0.97 51.77
C LYS A 7 -18.73 1.17 52.48
N TYR A 8 -18.52 2.35 53.03
CA TYR A 8 -17.35 2.66 53.85
C TYR A 8 -17.76 3.25 55.18
N VAL A 9 -16.98 2.92 56.21
CA VAL A 9 -17.15 3.42 57.58
C VAL A 9 -16.17 4.57 57.75
N LEU A 10 -16.63 5.71 58.27
CA LEU A 10 -15.76 6.82 58.59
C LEU A 10 -14.96 6.51 59.86
N ILE A 11 -13.68 6.85 59.87
CA ILE A 11 -12.75 6.62 60.98
C ILE A 11 -12.20 7.99 61.40
N ASN A 12 -12.08 8.24 62.71
CA ASN A 12 -11.50 9.46 63.25
C ASN A 12 -9.95 9.42 63.26
N GLU A 13 -9.33 10.50 63.75
CA GLU A 13 -7.86 10.63 63.82
C GLU A 13 -7.21 9.64 64.80
N GLU A 14 -7.99 9.03 65.70
CA GLU A 14 -7.55 8.03 66.66
C GLU A 14 -7.70 6.59 66.12
N ASN A 15 -8.03 6.43 64.83
CA ASN A 15 -8.36 5.16 64.18
C ASN A 15 -9.62 4.45 64.73
N GLU A 16 -10.54 5.19 65.34
CA GLU A 16 -11.82 4.64 65.81
C GLU A 16 -12.97 4.94 64.83
N PRO A 17 -13.94 4.01 64.67
CA PRO A 17 -15.11 4.26 63.84
C PRO A 17 -15.98 5.40 64.38
N ILE A 18 -16.32 6.35 63.51
CA ILE A 18 -17.26 7.41 63.83
C ILE A 18 -18.67 6.83 63.94
N LYS A 19 -19.37 7.21 65.00
CA LYS A 19 -20.75 6.79 65.27
C LYS A 19 -21.71 7.96 65.14
N ASN A 20 -22.93 7.68 64.69
CA ASN A 20 -24.05 8.62 64.71
C ASN A 20 -24.54 8.84 66.15
N GLU A 21 -25.42 9.82 66.33
CA GLU A 21 -26.00 10.16 67.64
C GLU A 21 -26.76 8.99 68.30
N ASP A 22 -27.28 8.06 67.50
CA ASP A 22 -27.96 6.84 67.94
C ASP A 22 -27.01 5.68 68.29
N GLY A 23 -25.70 5.88 68.18
CA GLY A 23 -24.67 4.89 68.43
C GLY A 23 -24.39 3.91 67.28
N SER A 24 -25.09 4.03 66.15
CA SER A 24 -24.81 3.27 64.93
C SER A 24 -23.54 3.77 64.23
N LEU A 25 -22.88 2.91 63.43
CA LEU A 25 -21.72 3.33 62.63
C LEU A 25 -22.15 4.33 61.54
N ASP A 26 -21.40 5.41 61.38
CA ASP A 26 -21.60 6.31 60.24
C ASP A 26 -21.07 5.63 58.96
N ILE A 27 -21.99 4.99 58.23
CA ILE A 27 -21.73 4.30 56.97
C ILE A 27 -22.17 5.20 55.83
N LYS A 28 -21.21 5.58 54.98
CA LYS A 28 -21.49 6.23 53.70
C LYS A 28 -21.50 5.20 52.57
N THR A 29 -22.29 5.47 51.54
CA THR A 29 -22.35 4.63 50.34
C THR A 29 -21.87 5.47 49.16
N ALA A 30 -20.96 4.91 48.36
CA ALA A 30 -20.57 5.46 47.07
C ALA A 30 -20.94 4.48 45.95
N GLU A 31 -21.43 5.01 44.85
CA GLU A 31 -21.63 4.27 43.61
C GLU A 31 -20.32 4.34 42.81
N ILE A 32 -19.74 3.19 42.50
CA ILE A 32 -18.50 3.10 41.73
C ILE A 32 -18.78 2.37 40.42
N ILE A 33 -18.33 2.99 39.33
CA ILE A 33 -18.34 2.40 37.99
C ILE A 33 -17.00 1.70 37.78
N LEU A 34 -17.04 0.38 37.59
CA LEU A 34 -15.85 -0.39 37.21
C LEU A 34 -15.84 -0.60 35.69
N GLU A 35 -14.87 0.02 35.03
CA GLU A 35 -14.59 -0.19 33.62
C GLU A 35 -13.59 -1.35 33.47
N ASN A 36 -13.90 -2.30 32.59
CA ASN A 36 -13.02 -3.43 32.32
C ASN A 36 -12.00 -3.03 31.23
N THR A 37 -10.97 -2.29 31.65
CA THR A 37 -9.97 -1.71 30.73
C THR A 37 -9.24 -2.78 29.92
N ALA A 38 -9.00 -3.96 30.49
CA ALA A 38 -8.28 -5.05 29.82
C ALA A 38 -9.01 -5.60 28.59
N GLU A 39 -10.32 -5.83 28.68
CA GLU A 39 -11.13 -6.32 27.54
C GLU A 39 -11.20 -5.27 26.42
N VAL A 40 -11.28 -3.99 26.78
CA VAL A 40 -11.30 -2.88 25.80
C VAL A 40 -9.95 -2.74 25.10
N GLU A 41 -8.85 -2.85 25.85
CA GLU A 41 -7.48 -2.82 25.31
C GLU A 41 -7.21 -4.00 24.35
N GLU A 42 -7.62 -5.21 24.72
CA GLU A 42 -7.47 -6.40 23.88
C GLU A 42 -8.31 -6.29 22.59
N PHE A 43 -9.57 -5.85 22.70
CA PHE A 43 -10.43 -5.61 21.55
C PHE A 43 -9.85 -4.57 20.59
N ASN A 44 -9.32 -3.47 21.13
CA ASN A 44 -8.71 -2.42 20.33
C ASN A 44 -7.41 -2.88 19.65
N ALA A 45 -6.57 -3.65 20.34
CA ALA A 45 -5.36 -4.23 19.78
C ALA A 45 -5.69 -5.20 18.63
N SER A 46 -6.68 -6.08 18.82
CA SER A 46 -7.13 -7.01 17.79
C SER A 46 -7.67 -6.29 16.55
N ASN A 47 -8.48 -5.24 16.73
CA ASN A 47 -8.99 -4.45 15.61
C ASN A 47 -7.87 -3.72 14.85
N LEU A 48 -6.86 -3.22 15.57
CA LEU A 48 -5.70 -2.57 14.96
C LEU A 48 -4.86 -3.57 14.14
N GLU A 49 -4.63 -4.76 14.68
CA GLU A 49 -3.91 -5.84 13.98
C GLU A 49 -4.64 -6.25 12.69
N ASN A 50 -5.95 -6.49 12.78
CA ASN A 50 -6.79 -6.83 11.63
C ASN A 50 -6.76 -5.73 10.56
N SER A 51 -6.91 -4.47 10.97
CA SER A 51 -6.86 -3.32 10.05
C SER A 51 -5.50 -3.22 9.35
N ASN A 52 -4.40 -3.41 10.09
CA ASN A 52 -3.05 -3.40 9.51
C ASN A 52 -2.83 -4.54 8.51
N GLN A 53 -3.37 -5.73 8.79
CA GLN A 53 -3.30 -6.85 7.86
C GLN A 53 -4.04 -6.52 6.55
N GLN A 54 -5.26 -6.00 6.63
CA GLN A 54 -6.03 -5.59 5.45
C GLN A 54 -5.31 -4.51 4.62
N ILE A 55 -4.68 -3.54 5.29
CA ILE A 55 -3.89 -2.50 4.61
C ILE A 55 -2.73 -3.12 3.82
N ASN A 56 -2.00 -4.06 4.42
CA ASN A 56 -0.87 -4.72 3.76
C ASN A 56 -1.31 -5.53 2.54
N GLU A 57 -2.43 -6.25 2.64
CA GLU A 57 -3.02 -6.99 1.52
C GLU A 57 -3.42 -6.06 0.37
N LEU A 58 -4.07 -4.92 0.68
CA LEU A 58 -4.44 -3.92 -0.30
C LEU A 58 -3.21 -3.27 -0.98
N GLN A 59 -2.16 -2.96 -0.22
CA GLN A 59 -0.92 -2.41 -0.77
C GLN A 59 -0.21 -3.38 -1.71
N THR A 60 -0.19 -4.67 -1.34
CA THR A 60 0.38 -5.74 -2.16
C THR A 60 -0.38 -5.85 -3.47
N LYS A 61 -1.71 -5.94 -3.40
CA LYS A 61 -2.59 -6.03 -4.58
C LYS A 61 -2.48 -4.80 -5.47
N ASN A 62 -2.35 -3.60 -4.90
CA ASN A 62 -2.18 -2.37 -5.68
C ASN A 62 -0.84 -2.36 -6.44
N THR A 63 0.24 -2.83 -5.80
CA THR A 63 1.55 -2.97 -6.45
C THR A 63 1.50 -3.96 -7.62
N GLU A 64 0.83 -5.10 -7.42
CA GLU A 64 0.63 -6.11 -8.46
C GLU A 64 -0.17 -5.55 -9.64
N LEU A 65 -1.33 -4.93 -9.37
CA LEU A 65 -2.18 -4.32 -10.42
C LEU A 65 -1.44 -3.22 -11.18
N THR A 66 -0.66 -2.39 -10.49
CA THR A 66 0.17 -1.37 -11.12
C THR A 66 1.20 -1.99 -12.08
N SER A 67 1.80 -3.12 -11.70
CA SER A 67 2.73 -3.86 -12.56
C SER A 67 2.03 -4.42 -13.80
N GLN A 68 0.86 -5.05 -13.62
CA GLN A 68 0.06 -5.62 -14.71
C GLN A 68 -0.37 -4.54 -15.72
N ILE A 69 -0.83 -3.38 -15.24
CA ILE A 69 -1.22 -2.25 -16.11
C ILE A 69 -0.03 -1.75 -16.94
N LYS A 70 1.16 -1.64 -16.34
CA LYS A 70 2.37 -1.23 -17.08
C LYS A 70 2.72 -2.23 -18.17
N GLN A 71 2.66 -3.53 -17.88
CA GLN A 71 2.94 -4.57 -18.86
C GLN A 71 1.93 -4.56 -20.01
N GLN A 72 0.63 -4.47 -19.70
CA GLN A 72 -0.42 -4.38 -20.72
C GLN A 72 -0.29 -3.13 -21.57
N THR A 73 0.08 -1.99 -20.99
CA THR A 73 0.32 -0.75 -21.73
C THR A 73 1.47 -0.89 -22.74
N LEU A 74 2.55 -1.58 -22.36
CA LEU A 74 3.66 -1.86 -23.26
C LEU A 74 3.23 -2.79 -24.41
N GLN A 75 2.48 -3.84 -24.10
CA GLN A 75 1.94 -4.76 -25.10
C GLN A 75 1.02 -4.06 -26.10
N LEU A 76 0.13 -3.17 -25.62
CA LEU A 76 -0.75 -2.40 -26.50
C LEU A 76 0.03 -1.48 -27.44
N LYS A 77 1.05 -0.79 -26.94
CA LYS A 77 1.94 0.04 -27.78
C LYS A 77 2.68 -0.78 -28.84
N GLN A 78 3.12 -1.99 -28.49
CA GLN A 78 3.76 -2.90 -29.44
C GLN A 78 2.78 -3.34 -30.54
N ILE A 79 1.54 -3.70 -30.17
CA ILE A 79 0.50 -4.07 -31.14
C ILE A 79 0.22 -2.90 -32.08
N GLU A 80 0.05 -1.68 -31.56
CA GLU A 80 -0.21 -0.48 -32.37
C GLU A 80 0.90 -0.22 -33.40
N VAL A 81 2.17 -0.39 -33.00
CA VAL A 81 3.31 -0.27 -33.92
C VAL A 81 3.29 -1.37 -34.99
N ILE A 82 2.99 -2.61 -34.61
CA ILE A 82 2.91 -3.74 -35.55
C ILE A 82 1.76 -3.52 -36.55
N ASP A 83 0.59 -3.07 -36.09
CA ASP A 83 -0.57 -2.79 -36.94
C ASP A 83 -0.27 -1.63 -37.91
N PHE A 84 0.44 -0.59 -37.45
CA PHE A 84 0.92 0.47 -38.31
C PHE A 84 1.86 -0.03 -39.42
N ILE A 85 2.83 -0.89 -39.08
CA ILE A 85 3.76 -1.46 -40.06
C ILE A 85 3.00 -2.33 -41.06
N ASN A 86 2.12 -3.20 -40.59
CA ASN A 86 1.37 -4.13 -41.46
C ASN A 86 0.36 -3.42 -42.37
N SER A 87 -0.21 -2.30 -41.93
CA SER A 87 -1.15 -1.52 -42.74
C SER A 87 -0.47 -0.62 -43.78
N ASN A 88 0.86 -0.47 -43.71
CA ASN A 88 1.62 0.37 -44.63
C ASN A 88 2.68 -0.46 -45.36
N GLU A 89 2.25 -1.14 -46.43
CA GLU A 89 3.11 -1.99 -47.26
C GLU A 89 4.30 -1.23 -47.87
N GLU A 90 4.18 0.05 -48.19
CA GLU A 90 5.32 0.84 -48.68
C GLU A 90 6.38 1.04 -47.59
N PHE A 91 5.94 1.42 -46.38
CA PHE A 91 6.83 1.56 -45.22
C PHE A 91 7.44 0.23 -44.81
N LYS A 92 6.67 -0.86 -44.82
CA LYS A 92 7.13 -2.23 -44.58
C LYS A 92 8.20 -2.65 -45.59
N ASN A 93 7.96 -2.42 -46.88
CA ASN A 93 8.93 -2.74 -47.93
C ASN A 93 10.20 -1.88 -47.86
N VAL A 94 10.09 -0.62 -47.43
CA VAL A 94 11.26 0.24 -47.15
C VAL A 94 12.04 -0.29 -45.96
N LEU A 95 11.36 -0.69 -44.88
CA LEU A 95 12.00 -1.33 -43.72
C LEU A 95 12.74 -2.60 -44.14
N LEU A 96 12.07 -3.55 -44.80
CA LEU A 96 12.67 -4.80 -45.26
C LEU A 96 13.91 -4.57 -46.14
N LYS A 97 13.83 -3.63 -47.09
CA LYS A 97 14.97 -3.25 -47.94
C LYS A 97 16.11 -2.56 -47.17
N SER A 98 15.78 -1.72 -46.19
CA SER A 98 16.78 -0.96 -45.43
C SER A 98 17.64 -1.83 -44.51
N TYR A 99 17.13 -3.00 -44.11
CA TYR A 99 17.84 -3.97 -43.31
C TYR A 99 18.40 -5.16 -44.14
N ASP A 100 18.26 -5.12 -45.47
CA ASP A 100 18.69 -6.17 -46.43
C ASP A 100 18.09 -7.55 -46.14
N ILE A 101 16.77 -7.56 -45.89
CA ILE A 101 16.02 -8.72 -45.40
C ILE A 101 15.12 -9.23 -46.51
N ASN A 102 15.35 -10.48 -46.93
CA ASN A 102 14.52 -11.19 -47.88
C ASN A 102 13.29 -11.77 -47.17
N ASP A 103 12.19 -11.96 -47.89
CA ASP A 103 10.90 -12.43 -47.34
C ASP A 103 10.92 -13.93 -46.92
N ASP A 104 12.11 -14.55 -46.91
CA ASP A 104 12.32 -15.96 -46.59
C ASP A 104 12.56 -16.13 -45.08
N ASN A 105 11.47 -16.21 -44.30
CA ASN A 105 11.27 -16.68 -42.91
C ASN A 105 12.38 -16.62 -41.81
N ASP A 106 13.66 -16.89 -42.07
CA ASP A 106 14.77 -16.75 -41.10
C ASP A 106 15.05 -15.26 -40.80
N ASP A 107 14.75 -14.44 -41.78
CA ASP A 107 15.03 -13.03 -41.86
C ASP A 107 14.10 -12.17 -40.95
N ILE A 108 12.88 -12.66 -40.68
CA ILE A 108 11.94 -12.06 -39.71
C ILE A 108 12.42 -12.27 -38.25
N GLU A 109 13.11 -13.36 -37.96
CA GLU A 109 13.65 -13.62 -36.62
C GLU A 109 14.87 -12.73 -36.34
N ILE A 110 15.65 -12.45 -37.39
CA ILE A 110 16.72 -11.44 -37.39
C ILE A 110 16.14 -10.03 -37.16
N ILE A 111 15.03 -9.66 -37.83
CA ILE A 111 14.30 -8.40 -37.59
C ILE A 111 13.92 -8.25 -36.13
N LYS A 112 13.30 -9.29 -35.53
CA LYS A 112 12.88 -9.24 -34.12
C LYS A 112 14.07 -9.01 -33.20
N THR A 113 15.18 -9.69 -33.47
CA THR A 113 16.41 -9.58 -32.67
C THR A 113 17.04 -8.19 -32.82
N GLN A 114 17.09 -7.64 -34.04
CA GLN A 114 17.64 -6.30 -34.29
C GLN A 114 16.75 -5.19 -33.73
N LEU A 115 15.42 -5.27 -33.88
CA LEU A 115 14.49 -4.33 -33.26
C LEU A 115 14.57 -4.37 -31.74
N GLN A 116 14.71 -5.56 -31.15
CA GLN A 116 14.91 -5.71 -29.71
C GLN A 116 16.24 -5.06 -29.28
N SER A 117 17.32 -5.26 -30.06
CA SER A 117 18.61 -4.60 -29.81
C SER A 117 18.50 -3.08 -29.86
N VAL A 118 17.82 -2.51 -30.87
CA VAL A 118 17.60 -1.06 -31.00
C VAL A 118 16.76 -0.53 -29.82
N TYR A 119 15.74 -1.29 -29.41
CA TYR A 119 14.91 -0.93 -28.26
C TYR A 119 15.71 -0.92 -26.95
N ASP A 120 16.55 -1.92 -26.71
CA ASP A 120 17.41 -2.01 -25.53
C ASP A 120 18.46 -0.88 -25.50
N GLU A 121 18.99 -0.51 -26.67
CA GLU A 121 19.95 0.59 -26.82
C GLU A 121 19.29 1.96 -26.61
N LEU A 122 18.07 2.14 -27.11
CA LEU A 122 17.26 3.33 -26.84
C LEU A 122 16.94 3.47 -25.35
N ILE A 123 16.61 2.37 -24.65
CA ILE A 123 16.45 2.37 -23.21
C ILE A 123 17.74 2.82 -22.52
N LYS A 124 18.91 2.26 -22.88
CA LYS A 124 20.21 2.64 -22.31
C LYS A 124 20.53 4.11 -22.52
N VAL A 125 20.31 4.63 -23.73
CA VAL A 125 20.50 6.05 -24.06
C VAL A 125 19.56 6.94 -23.23
N GLN A 126 18.33 6.48 -22.98
CA GLN A 126 17.38 7.18 -22.13
C GLN A 126 17.82 7.22 -20.66
N THR A 127 18.44 6.14 -20.16
CA THR A 127 19.04 6.09 -18.81
C THR A 127 20.27 6.98 -18.69
N VAL A 128 21.10 7.08 -19.74
CA VAL A 128 22.30 7.93 -19.76
C VAL A 128 21.95 9.41 -19.89
N ASN A 129 21.00 9.78 -20.75
CA ASN A 129 20.64 11.19 -21.00
C ASN A 129 19.79 11.85 -19.91
N THR A 130 19.17 11.06 -19.03
CA THR A 130 18.41 11.61 -17.90
C THR A 130 19.22 11.69 -16.62
N GLY A 131 20.39 11.03 -16.50
CA GLY A 131 21.14 10.97 -15.24
C GLY A 131 20.34 10.41 -14.06
N VAL A 132 19.16 9.83 -14.32
CA VAL A 132 18.25 9.27 -13.32
C VAL A 132 18.38 7.76 -13.38
N GLU A 133 19.32 7.28 -12.59
CA GLU A 133 19.15 6.03 -11.87
C GLU A 133 17.69 5.97 -11.38
N TYR A 134 16.95 4.90 -11.68
CA TYR A 134 15.61 4.66 -11.11
C TYR A 134 15.73 4.44 -9.59
N GLN A 135 16.09 5.49 -8.86
CA GLN A 135 16.13 5.58 -7.41
C GLN A 135 14.77 6.05 -6.93
N LYS A 136 14.24 5.27 -6.00
CA LYS A 136 12.99 5.49 -5.28
C LYS A 136 12.90 6.92 -4.70
N GLN A 137 11.70 7.49 -4.83
CA GLN A 137 11.04 8.47 -3.96
C GLN A 137 11.87 9.18 -2.86
N LYS A 138 11.80 10.52 -2.80
CA LYS A 138 11.13 11.25 -1.67
C LYS A 138 11.15 12.79 -1.78
N LYS A 139 9.94 13.34 -1.56
CA LYS A 139 9.54 14.49 -0.71
C LYS A 139 10.04 15.93 -0.95
N ASN A 140 9.02 16.80 -0.95
CA ASN A 140 8.90 18.20 -0.48
C ASN A 140 9.27 19.34 -1.44
N LYS A 141 8.26 20.15 -1.82
CA LYS A 141 8.01 21.46 -1.15
C LYS A 141 6.67 22.10 -1.54
N THR A 142 5.98 22.57 -0.50
CA THR A 142 4.86 23.51 -0.44
C THR A 142 5.03 24.71 -1.38
N ILE A 143 3.94 25.16 -2.01
CA ILE A 143 3.86 26.45 -2.70
C ILE A 143 2.81 27.30 -1.99
N PHE A 144 3.20 28.54 -1.70
CA PHE A 144 2.46 29.62 -1.05
C PHE A 144 1.19 30.02 -1.81
#